data_AF-A0A2V6SFL8-F1
#
_entry.id   AF-A0A2V6SFL8-F1
#
_cell.length_a   1.000
_cell.length_b   1.000
_cell.length_c   1.000
_cell.angle_alpha   90.00
_cell.angle_beta   90.00
_cell.angle_gamma   90.00
#
_symmetry.space_group_name_H-M   'P 1'
#
loop_
_entity.id
_entity.type
_entity.pdbx_description
1 polymer ?
#
loop_
_entity_poly.entity_id
_entity_poly.type
_entity_poly.pdbx_seq_one_letter_code
_entity_poly.pdbx_strand_id
1 'polypeptide(L)'
;MSDSAEDFIRREVGKLLRVDYRGKFMCAPCLVKQTVETWGTAVYTRGQIERALDGVFRSPGALRRLHAFVCDRCGKTTPCLTATPARSGLSA
;
A
#
# COMPACT_ATOMS: atom_id res chain seq x y z
N MET A 1 -1.58 11.97 -21.36
CA MET A 1 -2.21 10.80 -20.72
C MET A 1 -2.51 11.23 -19.29
N SER A 2 -3.78 11.40 -18.94
CA SER A 2 -4.15 11.76 -17.57
C SER A 2 -3.86 10.55 -16.70
N ASP A 3 -2.76 10.59 -15.95
CA ASP A 3 -2.49 9.60 -14.93
C ASP A 3 -3.71 9.54 -14.00
N SER A 4 -4.42 8.41 -14.02
CA SER A 4 -5.63 8.28 -13.23
C SER A 4 -5.25 8.33 -11.74
N ALA A 5 -6.19 8.69 -10.87
CA ALA A 5 -5.95 8.69 -9.42
C ALA A 5 -5.31 7.39 -8.93
N GLU A 6 -5.68 6.26 -9.56
CA GLU A 6 -5.08 4.95 -9.33
C GLU A 6 -3.59 4.90 -9.69
N ASP A 7 -3.17 5.39 -10.86
CA ASP A 7 -1.77 5.38 -11.29
C ASP A 7 -0.88 6.24 -10.40
N PHE A 8 -1.39 7.43 -10.04
CA PHE A 8 -0.72 8.31 -9.09
C PHE A 8 -0.54 7.62 -7.74
N ILE A 9 -1.63 7.10 -7.15
CA ILE A 9 -1.59 6.45 -5.83
C ILE A 9 -0.72 5.20 -5.87
N ARG A 10 -0.79 4.40 -6.93
CA ARG A 10 0.05 3.21 -7.12
C ARG A 10 1.53 3.58 -7.11
N ARG A 11 1.93 4.64 -7.82
CA ARG A 11 3.33 5.11 -7.83
C ARG A 11 3.77 5.61 -6.46
N GLU A 12 2.94 6.42 -5.81
CA GLU A 12 3.30 7.03 -4.53
C GLU A 12 3.32 6.00 -3.39
N VAL A 13 2.34 5.09 -3.32
CA VAL A 13 2.37 3.94 -2.39
C VAL A 13 3.58 3.05 -2.65
N GLY A 14 3.91 2.84 -3.93
CA GLY A 14 5.10 2.11 -4.33
C GLY A 14 6.40 2.77 -3.85
N LYS A 15 6.51 4.10 -3.92
CA LYS A 15 7.64 4.85 -3.37
C LYS A 15 7.68 4.78 -1.85
N LEU A 16 6.56 5.05 -1.19
CA LEU A 16 6.40 5.02 0.26
C LEU A 16 6.90 3.68 0.84
N LEU A 17 6.46 2.55 0.26
CA LEU A 17 6.86 1.22 0.73
C LEU A 17 8.32 0.85 0.39
N ARG A 18 8.91 1.47 -0.64
CA ARG A 18 10.32 1.23 -1.03
C ARG A 18 11.31 2.08 -0.27
N VAL A 19 10.92 3.29 0.10
CA VAL A 19 11.80 4.31 0.68
C VAL A 19 11.52 4.44 2.18
N ASP A 20 10.38 5.01 2.55
CA ASP A 20 10.06 5.36 3.95
C ASP A 20 9.70 4.14 4.82
N TYR A 21 9.06 3.16 4.21
CA TYR A 21 8.61 1.92 4.84
C TYR A 21 9.36 0.70 4.29
N ARG A 22 10.62 0.89 3.88
CA ARG A 22 11.46 -0.19 3.39
C ARG A 22 11.53 -1.33 4.40
N GLY A 23 11.22 -2.55 3.96
CA GLY A 23 11.24 -3.74 4.82
C GLY A 23 10.02 -3.90 5.72
N LYS A 24 9.09 -2.94 5.72
CA LYS A 24 7.87 -2.96 6.53
C LYS A 24 6.67 -3.47 5.75
N PHE A 25 5.61 -3.76 6.48
CA PHE A 25 4.35 -4.31 6.03
C PHE A 25 3.22 -3.40 6.49
N MET A 26 2.39 -2.96 5.55
CA MET A 26 1.27 -2.08 5.86
C MET A 26 -0.04 -2.65 5.34
N CYS A 27 -1.06 -2.70 6.20
CA CYS A 27 -2.40 -3.11 5.81
C CYS A 27 -3.16 -2.00 5.08
N ALA A 28 -4.20 -2.37 4.34
CA ALA A 28 -4.98 -1.43 3.54
C ALA A 28 -5.52 -0.24 4.35
N PRO A 29 -6.16 -0.42 5.53
CA PRO A 29 -6.66 0.72 6.31
C PRO A 29 -5.54 1.68 6.76
N CYS A 30 -4.38 1.15 7.13
CA CYS A 30 -3.24 1.96 7.54
C CYS A 30 -2.63 2.73 6.37
N LEU A 31 -2.59 2.13 5.18
CA LEU A 31 -2.20 2.79 3.94
C LEU A 31 -3.19 3.87 3.52
N VAL A 32 -4.51 3.62 3.61
CA VAL A 32 -5.54 4.64 3.35
C VAL A 32 -5.34 5.83 4.26
N LYS A 33 -5.22 5.60 5.57
CA LYS A 33 -5.01 6.68 6.53
C LYS A 33 -3.74 7.48 6.21
N GLN A 34 -2.63 6.82 5.92
CA GLN A 34 -1.38 7.50 5.55
C GLN A 34 -1.52 8.30 4.25
N THR A 35 -2.12 7.70 3.22
CA THR A 35 -2.33 8.31 1.89
C THR A 35 -3.26 9.52 2.00
N VAL A 36 -4.30 9.45 2.86
CA VAL A 36 -5.19 10.58 3.15
C VAL A 36 -4.47 11.66 3.95
N GLU A 37 -3.66 11.31 4.96
CA GLU A 37 -2.88 12.29 5.72
C GLU A 37 -1.86 13.02 4.84
N THR A 38 -1.30 12.36 3.83
CA THR A 38 -0.29 12.93 2.94
C THR A 38 -0.88 13.67 1.73
N TRP A 39 -1.97 13.16 1.14
CA TRP A 39 -2.53 13.67 -0.14
C TRP A 39 -4.04 13.93 -0.11
N GLY A 40 -4.72 13.45 0.93
CA GLY A 40 -6.16 13.57 1.08
C GLY A 40 -6.53 14.97 1.56
N THR A 41 -7.05 15.77 0.63
CA THR A 41 -7.77 17.06 0.76
C THR A 41 -7.35 18.03 -0.34
N ALA A 42 -6.11 17.94 -0.83
CA ALA A 42 -5.60 18.84 -1.88
C ALA A 42 -5.78 18.29 -3.30
N VAL A 43 -5.72 16.96 -3.50
CA VAL A 43 -5.68 16.35 -4.85
C VAL A 43 -6.76 15.28 -5.06
N TYR A 44 -7.00 14.41 -4.06
CA TYR A 44 -7.98 13.32 -4.18
C TYR A 44 -8.86 13.22 -2.94
N THR A 45 -10.13 12.83 -3.16
CA THR A 45 -11.07 12.50 -2.08
C THR A 45 -10.68 11.18 -1.43
N ARG A 46 -11.08 11.00 -0.16
CA ARG A 46 -10.90 9.73 0.55
C ARG A 46 -11.45 8.52 -0.22
N GLY A 47 -12.63 8.64 -0.82
CA GLY A 47 -13.23 7.56 -1.60
C GLY A 47 -12.46 7.21 -2.87
N GLN A 48 -11.82 8.18 -3.53
CA GLN A 48 -10.89 7.90 -4.64
C GLN A 48 -9.66 7.16 -4.15
N ILE A 49 -9.12 7.56 -2.99
CA ILE A 49 -7.97 6.91 -2.36
C ILE A 49 -8.27 5.46 -1.99
N GLU A 50 -9.42 5.21 -1.37
CA GLU A 50 -9.85 3.87 -0.98
C GLU A 50 -10.01 2.95 -2.20
N ARG A 51 -10.66 3.42 -3.28
CA ARG A 51 -10.80 2.66 -4.53
C ARG A 51 -9.46 2.36 -5.18
N ALA A 52 -8.57 3.34 -5.27
CA ALA A 52 -7.24 3.16 -5.84
C ALA A 52 -6.41 2.15 -5.04
N LEU A 53 -6.43 2.25 -3.71
CA LEU A 53 -5.73 1.30 -2.85
C LEU A 53 -6.31 -0.11 -2.96
N ASP A 54 -7.63 -0.28 -3.08
CA ASP A 54 -8.21 -1.59 -3.36
C ASP A 54 -7.68 -2.17 -4.68
N GLY A 55 -7.56 -1.35 -5.73
CA GLY A 55 -6.91 -1.71 -7.00
C GLY A 55 -5.46 -2.17 -6.82
N VAL A 56 -4.67 -1.48 -5.98
CA VAL A 56 -3.30 -1.87 -5.64
C VAL A 56 -3.26 -3.19 -4.86
N PHE A 57 -4.20 -3.45 -3.94
CA PHE A 57 -4.25 -4.72 -3.23
C PHE A 57 -4.71 -5.89 -4.12
N ARG A 58 -5.56 -5.64 -5.11
CA ARG A 58 -5.96 -6.66 -6.09
C ARG A 58 -4.85 -6.97 -7.08
N SER A 59 -4.18 -5.93 -7.58
CA SER A 59 -3.07 -6.04 -8.51
C SER A 59 -1.89 -5.23 -7.98
N PRO A 60 -1.01 -5.80 -7.14
CA PRO A 60 0.06 -5.04 -6.48
C PRO A 60 1.25 -4.73 -7.38
N GLY A 61 1.31 -5.30 -8.59
CA GLY A 61 2.40 -5.07 -9.55
C GLY A 61 3.74 -5.47 -8.95
N ALA A 62 4.66 -4.51 -8.82
CA ALA A 62 5.97 -4.71 -8.22
C ALA A 62 6.00 -4.68 -6.68
N LEU A 63 4.84 -4.56 -6.03
CA LEU A 63 4.67 -4.78 -4.60
C LEU A 63 4.23 -6.22 -4.35
N ARG A 64 4.45 -6.71 -3.14
CA ARG A 64 3.97 -8.02 -2.71
C ARG A 64 2.81 -7.84 -1.75
N ARG A 65 1.72 -8.56 -2.01
CA ARG A 65 0.62 -8.74 -1.08
C ARG A 65 0.83 -10.00 -0.25
N LEU A 66 0.75 -9.86 1.06
CA LEU A 66 0.68 -10.93 2.03
C LEU A 66 -0.77 -11.11 2.44
N HIS A 67 -1.25 -12.35 2.49
CA HIS A 67 -2.64 -12.65 2.85
C HIS A 67 -2.88 -12.47 4.36
N ALA A 68 -1.90 -12.78 5.20
CA ALA A 68 -1.93 -12.57 6.64
C ALA A 68 -0.53 -12.21 7.14
N PHE A 69 -0.37 -10.99 7.67
CA PHE A 69 0.87 -10.56 8.29
C PHE A 69 0.61 -9.46 9.33
N VAL A 70 1.51 -9.30 10.30
CA VAL A 70 1.42 -8.24 11.31
C VAL A 70 1.73 -6.89 10.66
N CYS A 71 0.76 -5.99 10.65
CA CYS A 71 0.98 -4.63 10.15
C CYS A 71 1.87 -3.85 11.12
N ASP A 72 2.99 -3.29 10.63
CA ASP A 72 3.94 -2.52 11.45
C ASP A 72 3.34 -1.23 12.02
N ARG A 73 2.20 -0.76 11.48
CA ARG A 73 1.55 0.48 11.94
C ARG A 73 0.51 0.23 13.04
N CYS A 74 -0.26 -0.86 12.96
CA CYS A 74 -1.38 -1.12 13.88
C CYS A 74 -1.29 -2.42 14.67
N GLY A 75 -0.26 -3.25 14.43
CA GLY A 75 -0.03 -4.52 15.12
C GLY A 75 -1.03 -5.64 14.80
N LYS A 76 -2.01 -5.40 13.92
CA LYS A 76 -3.03 -6.40 13.58
C LYS A 76 -2.55 -7.33 12.47
N THR A 77 -2.81 -8.63 12.63
CA THR A 77 -2.61 -9.63 11.57
C THR A 77 -3.69 -9.50 10.51
N THR A 78 -3.31 -8.97 9.35
CA THR A 78 -4.24 -8.65 8.24
C THR A 78 -3.51 -8.75 6.89
N PRO A 79 -4.23 -8.69 5.76
CA PRO A 79 -3.58 -8.56 4.47
C PRO A 79 -2.75 -7.27 4.42
N CYS A 80 -1.47 -7.40 4.08
CA CYS A 80 -0.50 -6.30 4.04
C CYS A 80 0.22 -6.21 2.70
N LEU A 81 0.67 -5.01 2.34
CA LEU A 81 1.59 -4.79 1.24
C LEU A 81 3.00 -4.53 1.75
N THR A 82 3.98 -4.96 0.98
CA THR A 82 5.39 -4.63 1.19
C THR A 82 6.09 -4.48 -0.15
N ALA A 83 7.15 -3.68 -0.18
CA ALA A 83 8.08 -3.64 -1.30
C ALA A 83 9.26 -4.62 -1.13
N THR A 84 9.27 -5.40 -0.04
CA THR A 84 10.33 -6.38 0.20
C THR A 84 10.26 -7.48 -0.85
N PRO A 85 11.35 -7.73 -1.60
CA PRO A 85 11.40 -8.85 -2.53
C PRO A 85 11.10 -10.15 -1.77
N ALA A 86 10.43 -11.10 -2.43
CA ALA A 86 10.23 -12.41 -1.84
C ALA A 86 11.61 -13.00 -1.53
N ARG A 87 12.02 -12.98 -0.25
CA ARG A 87 13.05 -13.89 0.20
C ARG A 87 12.51 -15.29 -0.11
N SER A 88 13.12 -15.94 -1.08
CA SER A 88 12.92 -17.37 -1.30
C SER A 88 13.29 -18.05 0.02
N GLY A 89 12.29 -18.52 0.79
CA GLY A 89 12.56 -19.25 2.03
C GLY A 89 11.76 -18.93 3.29
N LEU A 90 10.53 -18.41 3.22
CA LEU A 90 9.59 -18.63 4.33
C LEU A 90 8.27 -19.18 3.78
N SER A 91 8.31 -20.50 3.54
CA SER A 91 7.15 -21.36 3.76
C SER A 91 6.99 -21.51 5.27
N ALA A 92 5.86 -21.07 5.80
CA ALA A 92 5.32 -21.53 7.07
C ALA A 92 3.89 -21.98 6.77
#